data_AF-A0A7J8BDY4-F1
#
_entry.id   AF-A0A7J8BDY4-F1
#
_cell.length_a   1.000
_cell.length_b   1.000
_cell.length_c   1.000
_cell.angle_alpha   90.00
_cell.angle_beta   90.00
_cell.angle_gamma   90.00
#
_symmetry.space_group_name_H-M   'P 1'
#
loop_
_entity.id
_entity.type
_entity.pdbx_description
1 polymer ?
#
loop_
_entity_poly.entity_id
_entity_poly.type
_entity_poly.pdbx_seq_one_letter_code
_entity_poly.pdbx_strand_id
1 'polypeptide(L)'
;MYMAGIDGEKEHATAKKILMELGEFFQIQDDYLDLFGDSSVTGKVGTDIQDNKCSWLVVQCLQRASPEQRQVLQENYGQKEAEKVARVKALYEEMGLPAVFAQYEEDSYHRIRALIEDLGPPLPPAIFLDVAHKFYKRRK
;
A
#
# COMPACT_ATOMS: atom_id res chain seq x y z
N MET A 1 -11.38 20.63 -7.67
CA MET A 1 -11.43 20.97 -9.11
C MET A 1 -12.72 21.68 -9.46
N TYR A 2 -13.90 21.04 -9.33
CA TYR A 2 -15.20 21.67 -9.63
C TYR A 2 -15.44 23.02 -8.92
N MET A 3 -15.18 23.12 -7.61
CA MET A 3 -15.37 24.37 -6.85
C MET A 3 -14.43 25.51 -7.31
N ALA A 4 -13.34 25.20 -8.00
CA ALA A 4 -12.42 26.17 -8.58
C ALA A 4 -12.76 26.48 -10.06
N GLY A 5 -13.90 26.01 -10.56
CA GLY A 5 -14.31 26.17 -11.96
C GLY A 5 -13.55 25.27 -12.95
N ILE A 6 -12.85 24.23 -12.46
CA ILE A 6 -12.14 23.26 -13.31
C ILE A 6 -13.04 22.03 -13.47
N ASP A 7 -13.80 21.98 -14.56
CA ASP A 7 -14.74 20.91 -14.91
C ASP A 7 -14.41 20.19 -16.23
N GLY A 8 -13.31 20.56 -16.89
CA GLY A 8 -12.84 19.96 -18.13
C GLY A 8 -12.44 18.48 -17.99
N GLU A 9 -12.88 17.66 -18.95
CA GLU A 9 -12.65 16.21 -18.92
C GLU A 9 -11.17 15.85 -18.93
N LYS A 10 -10.35 16.59 -19.69
CA LYS A 10 -8.91 16.36 -19.81
C LYS A 10 -8.20 16.55 -18.47
N GLU A 11 -8.50 17.64 -17.76
CA GLU A 11 -7.92 17.95 -16.45
C GLU A 11 -8.31 16.88 -15.43
N HIS A 12 -9.59 16.48 -15.41
CA HIS A 12 -10.07 15.42 -14.52
C HIS A 12 -9.45 14.06 -14.84
N ALA A 13 -9.28 13.71 -16.12
CA ALA A 13 -8.63 12.47 -16.52
C ALA A 13 -7.16 12.43 -16.08
N THR A 14 -6.43 13.52 -16.27
CA THR A 14 -5.04 13.65 -15.80
C THR A 14 -4.95 13.55 -14.28
N ALA A 15 -5.79 14.30 -13.55
CA ALA A 15 -5.83 14.23 -12.09
C ALA A 15 -6.19 12.82 -11.60
N LYS A 16 -7.17 12.16 -12.23
CA LYS A 16 -7.58 10.79 -11.92
C LYS A 16 -6.42 9.83 -12.06
N LYS A 17 -5.63 9.90 -13.14
CA LYS A 17 -4.47 9.02 -13.34
C LYS A 17 -3.50 9.08 -12.15
N ILE A 18 -3.15 10.29 -11.71
CA ILE A 18 -2.23 10.49 -10.58
C ILE A 18 -2.87 10.02 -9.26
N LEU A 19 -4.14 10.37 -9.03
CA LEU A 19 -4.84 10.04 -7.80
C LEU A 19 -5.11 8.54 -7.64
N MET A 20 -5.28 7.80 -8.75
CA MET A 20 -5.40 6.34 -8.71
C MET A 20 -4.09 5.68 -8.27
N GLU A 21 -2.95 6.12 -8.81
CA GLU A 21 -1.62 5.62 -8.40
C GLU A 21 -1.33 5.95 -6.92
N LEU A 22 -1.65 7.18 -6.50
CA LEU A 22 -1.55 7.59 -5.10
C LEU A 22 -2.44 6.76 -4.18
N GLY A 23 -3.67 6.47 -4.61
CA GLY A 23 -4.64 5.68 -3.85
C GLY A 23 -4.20 4.23 -3.69
N GLU A 24 -3.69 3.61 -4.76
CA GLU A 24 -3.13 2.27 -4.72
C GLU A 24 -1.93 2.21 -3.76
N PHE A 25 -0.96 3.11 -3.93
CA PHE A 25 0.21 3.19 -3.06
C PHE A 25 -0.19 3.36 -1.59
N PHE A 26 -1.15 4.23 -1.32
CA PHE A 26 -1.65 4.46 0.04
C PHE A 26 -2.29 3.20 0.65
N GLN A 27 -3.12 2.48 -0.11
CA GLN A 27 -3.76 1.27 0.40
C GLN A 27 -2.74 0.15 0.64
N ILE A 28 -1.76 -0.03 -0.25
CA ILE A 28 -0.70 -1.02 -0.07
C ILE A 28 0.17 -0.71 1.15
N GLN A 29 0.41 0.58 1.42
CA GLN A 29 1.08 1.00 2.65
C GLN A 29 0.23 0.74 3.90
N ASP A 30 -1.09 0.97 3.87
CA ASP A 30 -1.99 0.64 4.99
C ASP A 30 -1.98 -0.88 5.26
N ASP A 31 -2.08 -1.72 4.24
CA ASP A 31 -1.99 -3.18 4.33
C ASP A 31 -0.65 -3.65 4.94
N TYR A 32 0.46 -2.99 4.57
CA TYR A 32 1.78 -3.29 5.14
C TYR A 32 1.86 -2.88 6.61
N LEU A 33 1.40 -1.67 6.93
CA LEU A 33 1.40 -1.12 8.29
C LEU A 33 0.41 -1.84 9.21
N ASP A 34 -0.62 -2.48 8.69
CA ASP A 34 -1.53 -3.31 9.48
C ASP A 34 -0.76 -4.43 10.20
N LEU A 35 0.21 -5.06 9.53
CA LEU A 35 1.00 -6.16 10.11
C LEU A 35 2.34 -5.74 10.72
N PHE A 36 3.05 -4.83 10.06
CA PHE A 36 4.41 -4.44 10.40
C PHE A 36 4.50 -3.05 11.06
N GLY A 37 3.41 -2.30 11.09
CA GLY A 37 3.35 -1.00 11.75
C GLY A 37 3.39 -1.14 13.26
N ASP A 38 3.91 -0.10 13.91
CA ASP A 38 3.85 0.03 15.37
C ASP A 38 2.46 0.55 15.76
N SER A 39 1.70 -0.27 16.50
CA SER A 39 0.36 0.09 16.99
C SER A 39 0.30 1.40 17.78
N SER A 40 1.39 1.81 18.44
CA SER A 40 1.48 3.10 19.14
C SER A 40 1.53 4.30 18.20
N VAL A 41 1.96 4.08 16.95
CA VAL A 41 2.07 5.10 15.90
C VAL A 41 0.86 5.06 14.97
N THR A 42 0.42 3.87 14.56
CA THR A 42 -0.76 3.69 13.69
C THR A 42 -2.09 3.93 14.43
N GLY A 43 -2.08 3.81 15.77
CA GLY A 43 -3.26 3.97 16.62
C GLY A 43 -4.27 2.82 16.52
N LYS A 44 -3.93 1.74 15.80
CA LYS A 44 -4.75 0.53 15.64
C LYS A 44 -3.92 -0.73 15.77
N VAL A 45 -4.54 -1.80 16.25
CA VAL A 45 -4.02 -3.16 16.13
C VAL A 45 -4.48 -3.69 14.77
N GLY A 46 -3.56 -4.23 13.98
CA GLY A 46 -3.92 -4.81 12.69
C GLY A 46 -4.72 -6.09 12.81
N THR A 47 -5.62 -6.30 11.85
CA THR A 47 -6.58 -7.41 11.83
C THR A 47 -6.66 -8.12 10.48
N ASP A 48 -5.89 -7.71 9.47
CA ASP A 48 -6.05 -8.19 8.10
C ASP A 48 -5.91 -9.72 7.97
N ILE A 49 -4.98 -10.32 8.72
CA ILE A 49 -4.78 -11.77 8.73
C ILE A 49 -5.99 -12.47 9.36
N GLN A 50 -6.44 -12.02 10.53
CA GLN A 50 -7.57 -12.62 11.25
C GLN A 50 -8.88 -12.49 10.46
N ASP A 51 -9.05 -11.36 9.78
CA ASP A 51 -10.24 -11.03 8.99
C ASP A 51 -10.23 -11.68 7.60
N ASN A 52 -9.18 -12.47 7.29
CA ASN A 52 -9.01 -13.13 6.00
C ASN A 52 -9.05 -12.13 4.82
N LYS A 53 -8.46 -10.94 5.01
CA LYS A 53 -8.46 -9.91 3.96
C LYS A 53 -7.51 -10.28 2.83
N CYS A 54 -7.90 -9.87 1.63
CA CYS A 54 -7.05 -9.92 0.45
C CYS A 54 -6.11 -8.71 0.44
N SER A 55 -5.23 -8.63 1.45
CA SER A 55 -4.24 -7.56 1.55
C SER A 55 -3.11 -7.77 0.54
N TRP A 56 -2.36 -6.71 0.27
CA TRP A 56 -1.20 -6.77 -0.61
C TRP A 56 -0.19 -7.84 -0.18
N LEU A 57 0.05 -7.98 1.13
CA LEU A 57 1.01 -8.95 1.68
C LEU A 57 0.64 -10.40 1.33
N VAL A 58 -0.64 -10.78 1.45
CA VAL A 58 -1.05 -12.16 1.12
C VAL A 58 -0.97 -12.42 -0.38
N VAL A 59 -1.24 -11.42 -1.22
CA VAL A 59 -1.06 -11.52 -2.67
C VAL A 59 0.42 -11.72 -3.01
N GLN A 60 1.33 -10.92 -2.42
CA GLN A 60 2.77 -11.07 -2.66
C GLN A 60 3.31 -12.41 -2.17
N CYS A 61 2.82 -12.90 -1.02
CA CYS A 61 3.13 -14.23 -0.51
C CYS A 61 2.70 -15.31 -1.50
N LEU A 62 1.43 -15.31 -1.94
CA LEU A 62 0.90 -16.34 -2.83
C LEU A 62 1.60 -16.38 -4.21
N GLN A 63 2.09 -15.24 -4.69
CA GLN A 63 2.86 -15.16 -5.94
C GLN A 63 4.25 -15.79 -5.85
N ARG A 64 4.81 -15.92 -4.64
CA ARG A 64 6.22 -16.34 -4.41
C ARG A 64 6.35 -17.64 -3.63
N ALA A 65 5.30 -18.05 -2.93
CA ALA A 65 5.34 -19.18 -2.02
C ALA A 65 5.62 -20.50 -2.73
N SER A 66 6.50 -21.31 -2.13
CA SER A 66 6.59 -22.73 -2.44
C SER A 66 5.30 -23.47 -2.04
N PRO A 67 5.08 -24.72 -2.50
CA PRO A 67 3.95 -25.53 -2.05
C PRO A 67 3.86 -25.65 -0.52
N GLU A 68 5.00 -25.82 0.16
CA GLU A 68 5.10 -25.96 1.61
C GLU A 68 4.75 -24.63 2.31
N GLN A 69 5.29 -23.51 1.82
CA GLN A 69 4.95 -22.17 2.33
C GLN A 69 3.46 -21.85 2.13
N ARG A 70 2.89 -22.29 1.01
CA ARG A 70 1.45 -22.12 0.72
C ARG A 70 0.59 -22.93 1.67
N GLN A 71 1.02 -24.15 2.04
CA GLN A 71 0.34 -24.95 3.05
C GLN A 71 0.36 -24.25 4.42
N VAL A 72 1.52 -23.73 4.84
CA VAL A 72 1.63 -22.93 6.08
C VAL A 72 0.65 -21.76 6.05
N LEU A 73 0.58 -21.01 4.95
CA LEU A 73 -0.36 -19.91 4.81
C LEU A 73 -1.82 -20.39 4.94
N GLN A 74 -2.21 -21.49 4.27
CA GLN A 74 -3.57 -22.03 4.30
C GLN A 74 -4.02 -22.49 5.69
N GLU A 75 -3.10 -23.06 6.48
CA GLU A 75 -3.41 -23.54 7.83
C GLU A 75 -3.56 -22.41 8.86
N ASN A 76 -2.97 -21.24 8.60
CA ASN A 76 -2.82 -20.18 9.58
C ASN A 76 -3.56 -18.87 9.23
N TYR A 77 -3.81 -18.56 7.95
CA TYR A 77 -4.45 -17.31 7.52
C TYR A 77 -5.98 -17.34 7.75
N GLY A 78 -6.57 -16.20 8.10
CA GLY A 78 -8.01 -16.11 8.40
C GLY A 78 -8.42 -16.70 9.76
N GLN A 79 -7.46 -16.91 10.65
CA GLN A 79 -7.65 -17.53 11.96
C GLN A 79 -7.45 -16.49 13.06
N LYS A 80 -8.18 -16.59 14.17
CA LYS A 80 -8.20 -15.56 15.23
C LYS A 80 -7.10 -15.75 16.28
N GLU A 81 -6.52 -16.94 16.34
CA GLU A 81 -5.51 -17.34 17.29
C GLU A 81 -4.20 -16.59 17.05
N ALA A 82 -3.68 -15.93 18.08
CA ALA A 82 -2.50 -15.08 17.98
C ALA A 82 -1.24 -15.82 17.47
N GLU A 83 -1.11 -17.11 17.82
CA GLU A 83 -0.02 -17.99 17.34
C GLU A 83 -0.06 -18.21 15.81
N LYS A 84 -1.25 -18.30 15.23
CA LYS A 84 -1.42 -18.48 13.78
C LYS A 84 -1.12 -17.17 13.04
N VAL A 85 -1.58 -16.04 13.58
CA VAL A 85 -1.21 -14.70 13.07
C VAL A 85 0.30 -14.51 13.12
N ALA A 86 0.94 -14.85 14.24
CA ALA A 86 2.40 -14.80 14.37
C ALA A 86 3.10 -15.73 13.37
N ARG A 87 2.55 -16.92 13.09
CA ARG A 87 3.12 -17.83 12.10
C ARG A 87 3.08 -17.26 10.68
N VAL A 88 1.97 -16.61 10.29
CA VAL A 88 1.86 -15.91 9.01
C VAL A 88 2.85 -14.76 8.92
N LYS A 89 3.00 -13.96 9.99
CA LYS A 89 3.98 -12.88 10.04
C LYS A 89 5.41 -13.39 9.85
N ALA A 90 5.78 -14.44 10.57
CA ALA A 90 7.09 -15.08 10.44
C ALA A 90 7.32 -15.60 9.02
N LEU A 91 6.32 -16.20 8.38
CA LEU A 91 6.40 -16.62 6.98
C LEU A 91 6.68 -15.42 6.05
N TYR A 92 6.03 -14.28 6.24
CA TYR A 92 6.27 -13.08 5.44
C TYR A 92 7.68 -12.51 5.63
N GLU A 93 8.21 -12.58 6.86
CA GLU A 93 9.59 -12.21 7.18
C GLU A 93 10.60 -13.16 6.54
N GLU A 94 10.39 -14.49 6.63
CA GLU A 94 11.19 -15.54 5.99
C GLU A 94 11.25 -15.33 4.46
N MET A 95 10.15 -14.88 3.85
CA MET A 95 10.04 -14.60 2.43
C MET A 95 10.61 -13.23 2.02
N GLY A 96 11.09 -12.42 2.97
CA GLY A 96 11.65 -11.11 2.71
C GLY A 96 10.63 -10.09 2.20
N LEU A 97 9.34 -10.26 2.49
CA LEU A 97 8.29 -9.33 2.03
C LEU A 97 8.49 -7.87 2.50
N PRO A 98 9.09 -7.57 3.67
CA PRO A 98 9.45 -6.19 4.01
C PRO A 98 10.40 -5.53 3.00
N ALA A 99 11.34 -6.27 2.43
CA ALA A 99 12.23 -5.74 1.39
C ALA A 99 11.48 -5.55 0.06
N VAL A 100 10.55 -6.46 -0.28
CA VAL A 100 9.67 -6.32 -1.45
C VAL A 100 8.81 -5.06 -1.33
N PHE A 101 8.27 -4.78 -0.14
CA PHE A 101 7.51 -3.56 0.12
C PHE A 101 8.38 -2.31 -0.01
N ALA A 102 9.58 -2.30 0.59
CA ALA A 102 10.48 -1.16 0.51
C ALA A 102 10.84 -0.79 -0.94
N GLN A 103 11.08 -1.79 -1.79
CA GLN A 103 11.30 -1.57 -3.22
C GLN A 103 10.04 -1.03 -3.91
N TYR A 104 8.87 -1.63 -3.64
CA TYR A 104 7.59 -1.16 -4.19
C TYR A 104 7.32 0.30 -3.81
N GLU A 105 7.58 0.70 -2.55
CA GLU A 105 7.39 2.06 -2.07
C GLU A 105 8.27 3.06 -2.82
N GLU A 106 9.55 2.75 -3.00
CA GLU A 106 10.48 3.58 -3.75
C GLU A 106 10.06 3.71 -5.23
N ASP A 107 9.78 2.59 -5.88
CA ASP A 107 9.37 2.57 -7.29
C ASP A 107 8.06 3.35 -7.50
N SER A 108 7.09 3.17 -6.61
CA SER A 108 5.79 3.83 -6.69
C SER A 108 5.91 5.33 -6.49
N TYR A 109 6.72 5.77 -5.53
CA TYR A 109 7.00 7.18 -5.33
C TYR A 109 7.67 7.82 -6.56
N HIS A 110 8.65 7.13 -7.17
CA HIS A 110 9.27 7.60 -8.40
C HIS A 110 8.28 7.70 -9.57
N ARG A 111 7.42 6.69 -9.78
CA ARG A 111 6.37 6.74 -10.81
C ARG A 111 5.40 7.90 -10.59
N ILE A 112 4.92 8.07 -9.37
CA ILE A 112 3.98 9.14 -8.99
C ILE A 112 4.63 10.51 -9.22
N ARG A 113 5.89 10.69 -8.80
CA ARG A 113 6.62 11.95 -9.04
C ARG A 113 6.77 12.26 -10.51
N ALA A 114 7.15 11.28 -11.33
CA ALA A 114 7.27 11.48 -12.78
C ALA A 114 5.94 11.90 -13.42
N LEU A 115 4.81 11.31 -12.99
CA LEU A 115 3.48 11.70 -13.47
C LEU A 115 3.11 13.14 -13.05
N ILE A 116 3.53 13.57 -11.87
CA ILE A 116 3.27 14.92 -11.36
C ILE A 116 4.16 15.96 -12.06
N GLU A 117 5.41 15.62 -12.39
CA GLU A 117 6.34 16.50 -13.11
C GLU A 117 5.91 16.75 -14.56
N ASP A 118 5.17 15.82 -15.17
CA ASP A 118 4.57 15.96 -16.50
C ASP A 118 3.28 16.80 -16.51
N LEU A 119 2.83 17.32 -15.35
CA LEU A 119 1.64 18.16 -15.28
C LEU A 119 1.87 19.54 -15.92
N GLY A 120 0.97 19.88 -16.84
CA GLY A 120 0.82 21.24 -17.35
C GLY A 120 -0.30 22.03 -16.66
N PRO A 121 -0.40 23.35 -16.92
CA PRO A 121 -1.56 24.15 -16.53
C PRO A 121 -2.89 23.53 -17.01
N PRO A 122 -4.01 23.70 -16.27
CA PRO A 122 -4.18 24.57 -15.10
C PRO A 122 -3.92 23.89 -13.74
N LEU A 123 -3.47 22.63 -13.72
CA LEU A 123 -3.31 21.87 -12.48
C LEU A 123 -1.94 22.13 -11.83
N PRO A 124 -1.87 22.72 -10.62
CA PRO A 124 -0.59 22.96 -9.96
C PRO A 124 0.01 21.64 -9.46
N PRO A 125 1.26 21.27 -9.84
CA PRO A 125 1.92 20.05 -9.38
C PRO A 125 2.02 19.95 -7.85
N ALA A 126 2.17 21.09 -7.18
CA ALA A 126 2.30 21.20 -5.73
C ALA A 126 1.16 20.49 -4.96
N ILE A 127 -0.08 20.55 -5.46
CA ILE A 127 -1.24 19.92 -4.81
C ILE A 127 -1.05 18.40 -4.70
N PHE A 128 -0.48 17.77 -5.73
CA PHE A 128 -0.24 16.34 -5.76
C PHE A 128 1.05 15.96 -5.02
N LEU A 129 2.11 16.78 -5.13
CA LEU A 129 3.36 16.56 -4.40
C LEU A 129 3.16 16.60 -2.89
N ASP A 130 2.36 17.54 -2.38
CA ASP A 130 2.09 17.65 -0.95
C ASP A 130 1.39 16.40 -0.39
N VAL A 131 0.54 15.76 -1.21
CA VAL A 131 -0.12 14.49 -0.86
C VAL A 131 0.88 13.34 -0.93
N ALA A 132 1.67 13.25 -2.01
CA ALA A 132 2.69 12.22 -2.18
C ALA A 132 3.72 12.24 -1.04
N HIS A 133 4.20 13.41 -0.64
CA HIS A 133 5.14 13.59 0.47
C HIS A 133 4.58 13.13 1.82
N LYS A 134 3.28 13.30 2.06
CA LYS A 134 2.64 12.83 3.29
C LYS A 134 2.55 11.31 3.38
N PHE A 135 2.51 10.63 2.23
CA PHE A 135 2.41 9.18 2.17
C PHE A 135 3.77 8.50 2.06
N TYR A 136 4.76 9.13 1.43
CA TYR A 136 6.07 8.51 1.27
C TYR A 136 6.78 8.29 2.62
N LYS A 137 7.21 7.05 2.89
CA LYS A 137 7.88 6.63 4.13
C LYS A 137 7.08 6.97 5.39
N ARG A 138 5.76 7.03 5.25
CA ARG A 138 4.85 7.29 6.35
C ARG A 138 4.93 6.14 7.35
N ARG A 139 5.00 6.51 8.63
CA ARG A 139 5.05 5.56 9.77
C ARG A 139 3.79 5.57 10.63
N LYS A 140 2.80 6.39 10.27
CA LYS A 140 1.59 6.74 11.01
C LYS A 140 0.36 6.36 10.21
#